data_AF-A0A5D8QAF4-F1
#
_entry.id   AF-A0A5D8QAF4-F1
#
_cell.length_a   1.000
_cell.length_b   1.000
_cell.length_c   1.000
_cell.angle_alpha   90.00
_cell.angle_beta   90.00
_cell.angle_gamma   90.00
#
_symmetry.space_group_name_H-M   'P 1'
#
loop_
_entity.id
_entity.type
_entity.pdbx_description
1 polymer ?
#
loop_
_entity_poly.entity_id
_entity_poly.type
_entity_poly.pdbx_seq_one_letter_code
_entity_poly.pdbx_strand_id
1 'polypeptide(L)'
;MLNGTIIKIEDIDEAKEIIKGLGADRVSINIMAPKALHINMYFEGVKAPAANIIKQEMLSAGGEVAVARGAVSCIIDKTDILIMGTLSQFKKLVKKLNAQPFFDIPDILKTINKLLFMYQRKSSFYIGDRFFESDRTYFIGGEDCDIVLGKDAYETVEKIYNALFIIKASEFQHNDIETIVKQNDSLCVVYDLGYIKDVIKEIKRYVEKLMDVAYQLGLEHSRLMFSPGIGINKNPEDDKLIMQMIDELKLLGLPIMIDLRCLKNSAFVCGYASAKGANFFMI
;
A
#
# COMPACT_ATOMS: atom_id res chain seq x y z
N MET A 1 -21.83 12.15 33.10
CA MET A 1 -21.38 10.81 32.64
C MET A 1 -20.18 11.03 31.74
N LEU A 2 -19.19 10.14 31.79
CA LEU A 2 -18.05 10.17 30.86
C LEU A 2 -18.47 9.48 29.57
N ASN A 3 -18.31 10.16 28.43
CA ASN A 3 -18.56 9.58 27.12
C ASN A 3 -17.23 9.08 26.55
N GLY A 4 -17.14 7.78 26.28
CA GLY A 4 -16.00 7.16 25.61
C GLY A 4 -16.36 6.78 24.17
N THR A 5 -15.41 6.91 23.25
CA THR A 5 -15.58 6.53 21.84
C THR A 5 -14.33 5.81 21.36
N ILE A 6 -14.51 4.74 20.58
CA ILE A 6 -13.39 4.05 19.92
C ILE A 6 -13.02 4.89 18.70
N ILE A 7 -11.75 5.29 18.62
CA ILE A 7 -11.18 5.95 17.45
C ILE A 7 -10.20 5.00 16.75
N LYS A 8 -10.26 4.97 15.43
CA LYS A 8 -9.28 4.29 14.59
C LYS A 8 -8.28 5.35 14.13
N ILE A 9 -6.99 5.05 14.26
CA ILE A 9 -5.90 5.93 13.82
C ILE A 9 -5.18 5.18 12.71
N GLU A 10 -5.16 5.77 11.51
CA GLU A 10 -4.66 5.10 10.31
C GLU A 10 -3.23 5.51 9.95
N ASP A 11 -2.83 6.74 10.32
CA ASP A 11 -1.49 7.26 10.03
C ASP A 11 -0.86 8.04 11.19
N ILE A 12 0.44 8.33 11.05
CA ILE A 12 1.24 8.97 12.09
C ILE A 12 0.91 10.45 12.29
N ASP A 13 0.44 11.12 11.25
CA ASP A 13 0.11 12.55 11.31
C ASP A 13 -1.27 12.76 11.93
N GLU A 14 -2.24 11.89 11.63
CA GLU A 14 -3.51 11.81 12.36
C GLU A 14 -3.26 11.58 13.86
N ALA A 15 -2.40 10.62 14.21
CA ALA A 15 -2.02 10.36 15.60
C ALA A 15 -1.45 11.63 16.28
N LYS A 16 -0.56 12.35 15.60
CA LYS A 16 0.04 13.59 16.13
C LYS A 16 -1.01 14.69 16.31
N GLU A 17 -1.87 14.92 15.32
CA GLU A 17 -2.86 16.00 15.38
C GLU A 17 -3.92 15.74 16.46
N ILE A 18 -4.37 14.49 16.63
CA ILE A 18 -5.26 14.11 17.74
C ILE A 18 -4.58 14.41 19.08
N ILE A 19 -3.37 13.91 19.29
CA ILE A 19 -2.65 14.07 20.56
C ILE A 19 -2.34 15.54 20.85
N LYS A 20 -1.99 16.31 19.81
CA LYS A 20 -1.78 17.77 19.89
C LYS A 20 -3.07 18.51 20.24
N GLY A 21 -4.20 18.10 19.69
CA GLY A 21 -5.52 18.62 20.02
C GLY A 21 -5.91 18.44 21.49
N LEU A 22 -5.32 17.46 22.18
CA LEU A 22 -5.47 17.26 23.63
C LEU A 22 -4.59 18.20 24.47
N GLY A 23 -3.73 19.02 23.86
CA GLY A 23 -2.82 19.93 24.56
C GLY A 23 -1.53 19.27 25.08
N ALA A 24 -1.12 18.12 24.53
CA ALA A 24 0.15 17.49 24.89
C ALA A 24 1.37 18.29 24.42
N ASP A 25 2.49 18.19 25.15
CA ASP A 25 3.74 18.83 24.77
C ASP A 25 4.33 18.28 23.46
N ARG A 26 5.06 19.12 22.73
CA ARG A 26 5.69 18.79 21.42
C ARG A 26 6.61 17.57 21.49
N VAL A 27 7.39 17.43 22.56
CA VAL A 27 8.30 16.28 22.72
C VAL A 27 7.48 15.00 22.96
N SER A 28 6.47 15.09 23.82
CA SER A 28 5.58 13.96 24.14
C SER A 28 4.78 13.47 22.93
N ILE A 29 4.32 14.38 22.07
CA ILE A 29 3.59 14.03 20.83
C ILE A 29 4.42 13.05 19.97
N ASN A 30 5.69 13.35 19.73
CA ASN A 30 6.56 12.51 18.88
C ASN A 30 6.88 11.14 19.50
N ILE A 31 6.80 11.02 20.84
CA ILE A 31 7.01 9.76 21.55
C ILE A 31 5.73 8.92 21.59
N MET A 32 4.57 9.57 21.71
CA MET A 32 3.27 8.91 21.88
C MET A 32 2.64 8.53 20.55
N ALA A 33 2.73 9.38 19.52
CA ALA A 33 2.10 9.12 18.22
C ALA A 33 2.49 7.74 17.62
N PRO A 34 3.76 7.30 17.63
CA PRO A 34 4.12 5.97 17.12
C PRO A 34 3.55 4.78 17.92
N LYS A 35 3.01 5.00 19.13
CA LYS A 35 2.37 3.96 19.94
C LYS A 35 0.89 3.78 19.58
N ALA A 36 0.30 4.72 18.85
CA ALA A 36 -1.10 4.68 18.42
C ALA A 36 -1.32 3.82 17.17
N LEU A 37 -0.29 3.61 16.35
CA LEU A 37 -0.38 2.82 15.12
C LEU A 37 0.01 1.38 15.36
N HIS A 38 -0.94 0.46 15.22
CA HIS A 38 -0.70 -0.98 15.27
C HIS A 38 -0.51 -1.55 13.86
N ILE A 39 0.51 -2.38 13.68
CA ILE A 39 0.91 -2.93 12.38
C ILE A 39 1.02 -4.46 12.51
N ASN A 40 0.59 -5.15 11.45
CA ASN A 40 0.72 -6.60 11.29
C ASN A 40 1.56 -6.87 10.03
N MET A 41 2.65 -7.62 10.15
CA MET A 41 3.51 -7.99 9.02
C MET A 41 3.65 -9.51 8.92
N TYR A 42 3.32 -10.06 7.76
CA TYR A 42 3.41 -11.47 7.46
C TYR A 42 4.65 -11.78 6.62
N PHE A 43 5.34 -12.86 6.96
CA PHE A 43 6.50 -13.34 6.20
C PHE A 43 6.36 -14.85 5.95
N GLU A 44 6.55 -15.25 4.69
CA GLU A 44 6.54 -16.65 4.27
C GLU A 44 7.93 -17.28 4.41
N GLY A 45 7.98 -18.53 4.89
CA GLY A 45 9.15 -19.41 4.75
C GLY A 45 10.41 -18.93 5.46
N VAL A 46 10.27 -18.28 6.62
CA VAL A 46 11.38 -17.81 7.45
C VAL A 46 12.05 -18.99 8.17
N LYS A 47 13.38 -19.06 8.18
CA LYS A 47 14.12 -20.06 8.96
C LYS A 47 13.69 -20.05 10.43
N ALA A 48 13.41 -21.22 11.00
CA ALA A 48 12.93 -21.34 12.38
C ALA A 48 13.83 -20.65 13.42
N PRO A 49 15.18 -20.72 13.34
CA PRO A 49 16.05 -19.93 14.22
C PRO A 49 15.85 -18.41 14.09
N ALA A 50 15.69 -17.89 12.87
CA ALA A 50 15.42 -16.46 12.65
C ALA A 50 14.05 -16.05 13.22
N ALA A 51 13.02 -16.87 12.98
CA ALA A 51 11.69 -16.67 13.54
C ALA A 51 11.71 -16.60 15.07
N ASN A 52 12.49 -17.46 15.73
CA ASN A 52 12.65 -17.46 17.19
C ASN A 52 13.36 -16.20 17.70
N ILE A 53 14.42 -15.75 17.02
CA ILE A 53 15.12 -14.50 17.37
C ILE A 53 14.15 -13.32 17.24
N ILE A 54 13.45 -13.21 16.11
CA ILE A 54 12.48 -12.13 15.87
C ILE A 54 11.38 -12.14 16.92
N LYS A 55 10.85 -13.32 17.27
CA LYS A 55 9.86 -13.47 18.33
C LYS A 55 10.38 -12.98 19.68
N GLN A 56 11.57 -13.42 20.08
CA GLN A 56 12.17 -13.00 21.35
C GLN A 56 12.39 -11.48 21.41
N GLU A 57 12.91 -10.90 20.33
CA GLU A 57 13.16 -9.47 20.28
C GLU A 57 11.86 -8.65 20.25
N MET A 58 10.83 -9.12 19.54
CA MET A 58 9.54 -8.44 19.51
C MET A 58 8.81 -8.53 20.85
N LEU A 59 8.84 -9.68 21.53
CA LEU A 59 8.31 -9.84 22.90
C LEU A 59 9.00 -8.86 23.86
N SER A 60 10.33 -8.74 23.77
CA SER A 60 11.08 -7.79 24.60
C SER A 60 10.76 -6.32 24.29
N ALA A 61 10.30 -6.01 23.08
CA ALA A 61 9.83 -4.68 22.69
C ALA A 61 8.40 -4.39 23.19
N GLY A 62 7.66 -5.43 23.60
CA GLY A 62 6.27 -5.40 24.05
C GLY A 62 5.24 -5.77 22.98
N GLY A 63 5.68 -6.32 21.83
CA GLY A 63 4.80 -6.84 20.77
C GLY A 63 4.71 -8.36 20.80
N GLU A 64 4.25 -8.97 19.70
CA GLU A 64 4.10 -10.42 19.57
C GLU A 64 4.50 -10.91 18.18
N VAL A 65 4.92 -12.18 18.10
CA VAL A 65 5.12 -12.89 16.82
C VAL A 65 4.49 -14.27 16.89
N ALA A 66 3.51 -14.52 16.02
CA ALA A 66 2.97 -15.85 15.83
C ALA A 66 3.96 -16.69 15.00
N VAL A 67 4.26 -17.89 15.48
CA VAL A 67 5.14 -18.88 14.82
C VAL A 67 4.52 -20.26 14.96
N ALA A 68 4.84 -21.19 14.05
CA ALA A 68 4.36 -22.57 14.16
C ALA A 68 4.98 -23.29 15.38
N ARG A 69 4.24 -24.23 16.00
CA ARG A 69 4.68 -24.95 17.22
C ARG A 69 6.06 -25.62 17.05
N GLY A 70 6.34 -26.20 15.88
CA GLY A 70 7.61 -26.87 15.59
C GLY A 70 8.80 -25.92 15.41
N ALA A 71 8.57 -24.62 15.21
CA ALA A 71 9.64 -23.63 15.03
C ALA A 71 10.38 -23.36 16.34
N VAL A 72 9.65 -23.37 17.47
CA VAL A 72 10.22 -23.09 18.81
C VAL A 72 11.32 -24.08 19.17
N SER A 73 11.14 -25.36 18.80
CA SER A 73 12.13 -26.42 19.00
C SER A 73 13.04 -26.64 17.79
N CYS A 74 12.94 -25.81 16.74
CA CYS A 74 13.65 -25.94 15.47
C CYS A 74 13.51 -27.33 14.81
N ILE A 75 12.40 -28.04 15.05
CA ILE A 75 12.13 -29.35 14.42
C ILE A 75 11.74 -29.15 12.94
N ILE A 76 11.09 -28.03 12.64
CA ILE A 76 10.85 -27.59 11.27
C ILE A 76 11.96 -26.60 10.87
N ASP A 77 12.42 -26.70 9.61
CA ASP A 77 13.46 -25.82 9.08
C ASP A 77 12.95 -24.38 8.86
N LYS A 78 11.71 -24.25 8.38
CA LYS A 78 11.07 -22.97 8.05
C LYS A 78 9.66 -22.87 8.61
N THR A 79 9.22 -21.64 8.86
CA THR A 79 7.88 -21.29 9.33
C THR A 79 7.46 -19.96 8.72
N ASP A 80 6.16 -19.82 8.49
CA ASP A 80 5.58 -18.51 8.29
C ASP A 80 5.47 -17.80 9.64
N ILE A 81 5.58 -16.48 9.65
CA ILE A 81 5.47 -15.67 10.86
C ILE A 81 4.54 -14.47 10.65
N LEU A 82 3.80 -14.11 11.70
CA LEU A 82 3.03 -12.87 11.77
C LEU A 82 3.56 -12.01 12.92
N ILE A 83 4.24 -10.91 12.59
CA ILE A 83 4.76 -9.94 13.54
C ILE A 83 3.68 -8.89 13.80
N MET A 84 3.32 -8.70 15.07
CA MET A 84 2.24 -7.81 15.50
C MET A 84 2.74 -6.82 16.54
N GLY A 85 2.53 -5.52 16.31
CA GLY A 85 2.81 -4.50 17.31
C GLY A 85 2.77 -3.09 16.77
N THR A 86 3.06 -2.12 17.64
CA THR A 86 3.01 -0.70 17.30
C THR A 86 4.21 -0.24 16.48
N LEU A 87 4.09 0.87 15.76
CA LEU A 87 5.22 1.48 15.05
C LEU A 87 6.41 1.74 16.01
N SER A 88 6.16 2.12 17.26
CA SER A 88 7.20 2.25 18.30
C SER A 88 7.92 0.92 18.58
N GLN A 89 7.20 -0.19 18.63
CA GLN A 89 7.76 -1.53 18.87
C GLN A 89 8.57 -2.02 17.68
N PHE A 90 8.07 -1.81 16.45
CA PHE A 90 8.83 -2.11 15.23
C PHE A 90 10.15 -1.33 15.16
N LYS A 91 10.18 -0.05 15.53
CA LYS A 91 11.42 0.74 15.61
C LYS A 91 12.44 0.11 16.59
N LYS A 92 11.98 -0.41 17.73
CA LYS A 92 12.84 -1.13 18.68
C LYS A 92 13.33 -2.46 18.10
N LEU A 93 12.45 -3.22 17.46
CA LEU A 93 12.79 -4.50 16.82
C LEU A 93 13.90 -4.31 15.78
N VAL A 94 13.74 -3.35 14.85
CA VAL A 94 14.73 -3.05 13.82
C VAL A 94 16.08 -2.70 14.43
N LYS A 95 16.11 -1.87 15.48
CA LYS A 95 17.37 -1.50 16.17
C LYS A 95 18.11 -2.74 16.71
N LYS A 96 17.38 -3.69 17.29
CA LYS A 96 17.98 -4.88 17.91
C LYS A 96 18.40 -5.94 16.89
N LEU A 97 17.61 -6.15 15.85
CA LEU A 97 17.92 -7.10 14.78
C LEU A 97 19.13 -6.64 13.94
N ASN A 98 19.35 -5.33 13.76
CA ASN A 98 20.53 -4.82 13.05
C ASN A 98 21.86 -5.25 13.69
N ALA A 99 21.87 -5.53 15.00
CA ALA A 99 23.05 -6.03 15.71
C ALA A 99 23.26 -7.55 15.55
N GLN A 100 22.35 -8.25 14.85
CA GLN A 100 22.29 -9.72 14.77
C GLN A 100 22.08 -10.20 13.32
N PRO A 101 23.05 -10.00 12.40
CA PRO A 101 22.88 -10.32 10.97
C PRO A 101 23.05 -11.83 10.69
N PHE A 102 22.18 -12.66 11.26
CA PHE A 102 22.17 -14.11 11.09
C PHE A 102 20.96 -14.59 10.28
N PHE A 103 21.10 -15.72 9.58
CA PHE A 103 20.00 -16.36 8.84
C PHE A 103 19.32 -15.38 7.86
N ASP A 104 17.99 -15.32 7.87
CA ASP A 104 17.18 -14.49 6.98
C ASP A 104 16.96 -13.07 7.55
N ILE A 105 17.55 -12.73 8.71
CA ILE A 105 17.34 -11.44 9.39
C ILE A 105 17.70 -10.24 8.50
N PRO A 106 18.80 -10.23 7.73
CA PRO A 106 19.12 -9.10 6.85
C PRO A 106 18.02 -8.80 5.81
N ASP A 107 17.48 -9.84 5.18
CA ASP A 107 16.42 -9.70 4.18
C ASP A 107 15.08 -9.28 4.81
N ILE A 108 14.77 -9.83 5.98
CA ILE A 108 13.60 -9.44 6.77
C ILE A 108 13.71 -7.99 7.21
N LEU A 109 14.88 -7.54 7.69
CA LEU A 109 15.12 -6.14 8.05
C LEU A 109 14.94 -5.20 6.86
N LYS A 110 15.49 -5.56 5.70
CA LYS A 110 15.29 -4.78 4.46
C LYS A 110 13.81 -4.65 4.14
N THR A 111 13.07 -5.75 4.23
CA THR A 111 11.63 -5.80 3.96
C THR A 111 10.81 -5.02 4.99
N ILE A 112 11.09 -5.16 6.29
CA ILE A 112 10.44 -4.38 7.36
C ILE A 112 10.65 -2.89 7.12
N ASN A 113 11.88 -2.45 6.84
CA ASN A 113 12.15 -1.03 6.59
C ASN A 113 11.42 -0.52 5.34
N LYS A 114 11.40 -1.31 4.25
CA LYS A 114 10.63 -1.00 3.04
C LYS A 114 9.14 -0.83 3.39
N LEU A 115 8.53 -1.81 4.05
CA LEU A 115 7.11 -1.79 4.40
C LEU A 115 6.76 -0.65 5.37
N LEU A 116 7.58 -0.41 6.40
CA LEU A 116 7.36 0.69 7.34
C LEU A 116 7.48 2.06 6.67
N PHE A 117 8.40 2.21 5.72
CA PHE A 117 8.56 3.43 4.94
C PHE A 117 7.33 3.69 4.06
N MET A 118 6.85 2.65 3.38
CA MET A 118 5.66 2.72 2.53
C MET A 118 4.39 2.99 3.35
N TYR A 119 4.25 2.34 4.51
CA TYR A 119 3.11 2.53 5.41
C TYR A 119 3.04 3.93 6.04
N GLN A 120 4.20 4.57 6.29
CA GLN A 120 4.25 5.92 6.85
C GLN A 120 4.09 7.02 5.80
N ARG A 121 4.16 6.69 4.50
CA ARG A 121 3.96 7.68 3.46
C ARG A 121 2.47 7.84 3.18
N LYS A 122 1.97 9.06 3.36
CA LYS A 122 0.87 9.54 2.53
C LYS A 122 1.42 9.59 1.11
N SER A 123 0.86 8.78 0.22
CA SER A 123 1.16 8.92 -1.19
C SER A 123 0.66 10.31 -1.61
N SER A 124 1.43 10.99 -2.43
CA SER A 124 0.96 12.20 -3.07
C SER A 124 1.42 12.10 -4.49
N PHE A 125 0.55 12.45 -5.42
CA PHE A 125 0.86 12.27 -6.82
C PHE A 125 0.43 13.49 -7.62
N TYR A 126 1.06 13.59 -8.79
CA TYR A 126 0.76 14.60 -9.78
C TYR A 126 0.16 13.94 -11.01
N ILE A 127 -0.85 14.58 -11.59
CA ILE A 127 -1.29 14.34 -12.96
C ILE A 127 -1.10 15.64 -13.72
N GLY A 128 -0.17 15.66 -14.67
CA GLY A 128 0.35 16.91 -15.24
C GLY A 128 0.90 17.79 -14.13
N ASP A 129 0.51 19.06 -14.08
CA ASP A 129 0.98 19.99 -13.03
C ASP A 129 0.13 19.95 -11.74
N ARG A 130 -0.94 19.13 -11.71
CA ARG A 130 -1.90 19.15 -10.61
C ARG A 130 -1.53 18.15 -9.53
N PHE A 131 -1.46 18.65 -8.29
CA PHE A 131 -1.19 17.86 -7.10
C PHE A 131 -2.46 17.25 -6.51
N PHE A 132 -2.32 16.06 -5.95
CA PHE A 132 -3.38 15.33 -5.27
C PHE A 132 -2.84 14.61 -4.02
N GLU A 133 -3.58 14.73 -2.93
CA GLU A 133 -3.31 14.04 -1.64
C GLU A 133 -3.94 12.65 -1.67
N SER A 134 -3.22 11.56 -1.42
CA SER A 134 -3.78 10.21 -1.55
C SER A 134 -4.73 9.79 -0.40
N ASP A 135 -4.79 10.56 0.69
CA ASP A 135 -5.73 10.34 1.80
C ASP A 135 -7.17 10.75 1.46
N ARG A 136 -7.45 11.04 0.19
CA ARG A 136 -8.79 11.23 -0.36
C ARG A 136 -9.04 10.24 -1.49
N THR A 137 -10.29 9.83 -1.62
CA THR A 137 -10.79 9.24 -2.86
C THR A 137 -11.08 10.37 -3.83
N TYR A 138 -10.71 10.23 -5.09
CA TYR A 138 -11.09 11.14 -6.16
C TYR A 138 -11.85 10.37 -7.21
N PHE A 139 -12.88 11.01 -7.75
CA PHE A 139 -13.62 10.51 -8.88
C PHE A 139 -13.22 11.36 -10.09
N ILE A 140 -12.80 10.70 -11.16
CA ILE A 140 -12.42 11.29 -12.44
C ILE A 140 -13.47 10.81 -13.44
N GLY A 141 -14.52 11.59 -13.62
CA GLY A 141 -15.62 11.26 -14.52
C GLY A 141 -15.41 11.72 -15.96
N GLY A 142 -15.39 10.82 -16.94
CA GLY A 142 -15.45 11.20 -18.37
C GLY A 142 -16.76 11.92 -18.75
N GLU A 143 -16.89 12.38 -20.00
CA GLU A 143 -18.06 13.14 -20.50
C GLU A 143 -19.43 12.47 -20.18
N ASP A 144 -19.45 11.15 -19.96
CA ASP A 144 -20.65 10.36 -19.66
C ASP A 144 -20.71 9.77 -18.22
N CYS A 145 -19.81 10.17 -17.30
CA CYS A 145 -19.77 9.63 -15.94
C CYS A 145 -19.73 10.74 -14.88
N ASP A 146 -20.88 11.11 -14.35
CA ASP A 146 -20.97 12.03 -13.21
C ASP A 146 -20.57 11.32 -11.90
N ILE A 147 -19.30 11.38 -11.47
CA ILE A 147 -19.02 11.57 -10.04
C ILE A 147 -17.85 12.56 -9.86
N VAL A 148 -18.17 13.62 -9.13
CA VAL A 148 -17.36 14.80 -8.81
C VAL A 148 -17.01 14.76 -7.32
N LEU A 149 -15.78 15.12 -6.96
CA LEU A 149 -15.50 15.65 -5.62
C LEU A 149 -14.89 17.05 -5.73
N GLY A 150 -15.74 18.05 -5.50
CA GLY A 150 -15.40 19.48 -5.50
C GLY A 150 -16.00 20.25 -6.68
N LYS A 151 -16.49 21.48 -6.44
CA LYS A 151 -17.22 22.32 -7.41
C LYS A 151 -16.46 22.66 -8.71
N ASP A 152 -15.17 22.30 -8.83
CA ASP A 152 -14.28 22.65 -9.95
C ASP A 152 -13.91 21.44 -10.86
N ALA A 153 -14.67 20.34 -10.79
CA ALA A 153 -14.23 19.04 -11.31
C ALA A 153 -14.40 18.80 -12.83
N TYR A 154 -15.40 19.37 -13.52
CA TYR A 154 -15.66 18.99 -14.93
C TYR A 154 -14.55 19.42 -15.91
N GLU A 155 -14.07 20.67 -15.87
CA GLU A 155 -12.92 21.11 -16.70
C GLU A 155 -11.61 20.37 -16.36
N THR A 156 -11.57 19.77 -15.17
CA THR A 156 -10.38 19.11 -14.64
C THR A 156 -10.23 17.70 -15.20
N VAL A 157 -11.32 16.98 -15.48
CA VAL A 157 -11.25 15.57 -15.85
C VAL A 157 -10.64 15.37 -17.24
N GLU A 158 -11.03 16.14 -18.25
CA GLU A 158 -10.46 16.02 -19.60
C GLU A 158 -8.95 16.32 -19.59
N LYS A 159 -8.52 17.33 -18.81
CA LYS A 159 -7.10 17.64 -18.59
C LYS A 159 -6.36 16.50 -17.88
N ILE A 160 -7.00 15.84 -16.91
CA ILE A 160 -6.46 14.67 -16.22
C ILE A 160 -6.32 13.49 -17.19
N TYR A 161 -7.35 13.17 -17.97
CA TYR A 161 -7.29 12.08 -18.96
C TYR A 161 -6.19 12.31 -19.99
N ASN A 162 -6.01 13.54 -20.45
CA ASN A 162 -4.97 13.88 -21.42
C ASN A 162 -3.56 13.91 -20.82
N ALA A 163 -3.43 14.12 -19.50
CA ALA A 163 -2.15 14.17 -18.80
C ALA A 163 -1.77 12.85 -18.11
N LEU A 164 -2.70 11.91 -17.96
CA LEU A 164 -2.45 10.58 -17.40
C LEU A 164 -2.31 9.56 -18.52
N PHE A 165 -1.08 9.11 -18.76
CA PHE A 165 -0.87 8.04 -19.72
C PHE A 165 -1.23 6.69 -19.08
N ILE A 166 -2.15 5.95 -19.70
CA ILE A 166 -2.58 4.63 -19.24
C ILE A 166 -1.96 3.57 -20.15
N ILE A 167 -1.15 2.68 -19.57
CA ILE A 167 -0.58 1.52 -20.29
C ILE A 167 -1.03 0.21 -19.64
N LYS A 168 -1.27 -0.82 -20.45
CA LYS A 168 -1.58 -2.16 -19.96
C LYS A 168 -0.33 -2.93 -19.59
N ALA A 169 -0.44 -3.79 -18.58
CA ALA A 169 0.67 -4.61 -18.12
C ALA A 169 1.22 -5.56 -19.20
N SER A 170 0.34 -6.07 -20.06
CA SER A 170 0.68 -6.87 -21.25
C SER A 170 1.54 -6.11 -22.27
N GLU A 171 1.37 -4.79 -22.37
CA GLU A 171 2.07 -3.91 -23.32
C GLU A 171 3.43 -3.42 -22.75
N PHE A 172 3.63 -3.55 -21.44
CA PHE A 172 4.79 -3.04 -20.73
C PHE A 172 6.10 -3.84 -20.94
N GLN A 173 6.06 -4.98 -21.65
CA GLN A 173 7.21 -5.89 -21.76
C GLN A 173 8.21 -5.55 -22.89
N HIS A 174 8.06 -4.42 -23.59
CA HIS A 174 8.90 -4.06 -24.74
C HIS A 174 9.60 -2.71 -24.60
N ASN A 175 10.65 -2.50 -25.42
CA ASN A 175 11.56 -1.35 -25.48
C ASN A 175 10.88 0.05 -25.52
N ASP A 176 9.56 0.12 -25.62
CA ASP A 176 8.77 1.35 -25.67
C ASP A 176 8.60 2.02 -24.30
N ILE A 177 8.87 1.32 -23.20
CA ILE A 177 8.74 1.85 -21.84
C ILE A 177 9.59 3.09 -21.58
N GLU A 178 10.82 3.11 -22.12
CA GLU A 178 11.74 4.24 -22.00
C GLU A 178 11.19 5.45 -22.76
N THR A 179 10.61 5.22 -23.94
CA THR A 179 9.93 6.26 -24.72
C THR A 179 8.71 6.79 -23.98
N ILE A 180 7.88 5.91 -23.42
CA ILE A 180 6.67 6.27 -22.68
C ILE A 180 7.02 7.11 -21.45
N VAL A 181 7.99 6.67 -20.65
CA VAL A 181 8.44 7.41 -19.45
C VAL A 181 9.04 8.76 -19.83
N LYS A 182 9.76 8.87 -20.96
CA LYS A 182 10.32 10.14 -21.43
C LYS A 182 9.28 11.11 -22.01
N GLN A 183 8.17 10.60 -22.53
CA GLN A 183 7.15 11.41 -23.20
C GLN A 183 5.98 11.80 -22.31
N ASN A 184 5.84 11.19 -21.13
CA ASN A 184 4.69 11.40 -20.27
C ASN A 184 5.13 11.72 -18.84
N ASP A 185 4.61 12.82 -18.31
CA ASP A 185 4.94 13.27 -16.95
C ASP A 185 4.30 12.40 -15.86
N SER A 186 3.16 11.77 -16.14
CA SER A 186 2.41 10.94 -15.19
C SER A 186 1.93 9.65 -15.85
N LEU A 187 2.17 8.52 -15.20
CA LEU A 187 1.93 7.17 -15.73
C LEU A 187 1.04 6.36 -14.80
N CYS A 188 -0.03 5.79 -15.33
CA CYS A 188 -0.81 4.74 -14.69
C CYS A 188 -0.63 3.43 -15.45
N VAL A 189 -0.28 2.37 -14.72
CA VAL A 189 -0.19 1.02 -15.31
C VAL A 189 -1.35 0.16 -14.85
N VAL A 190 -2.11 -0.34 -15.82
CA VAL A 190 -3.29 -1.19 -15.60
C VAL A 190 -2.90 -2.65 -15.73
N TYR A 191 -3.09 -3.40 -14.66
CA TYR A 191 -2.83 -4.83 -14.64
C TYR A 191 -3.92 -5.61 -15.38
N ASP A 192 -3.65 -6.06 -16.61
CA ASP A 192 -4.61 -6.70 -17.51
C ASP A 192 -4.30 -8.18 -17.83
N LEU A 193 -3.28 -8.75 -17.21
CA LEU A 193 -2.92 -10.17 -17.39
C LEU A 193 -4.02 -11.08 -16.81
N GLY A 194 -4.35 -12.14 -17.53
CA GLY A 194 -5.46 -13.04 -17.21
C GLY A 194 -5.04 -14.41 -16.65
N TYR A 195 -5.99 -15.08 -15.98
CA TYR A 195 -5.95 -16.46 -15.44
C TYR A 195 -4.65 -16.85 -14.72
N ILE A 196 -4.56 -16.46 -13.46
CA ILE A 196 -3.39 -16.68 -12.63
C ILE A 196 -3.82 -17.39 -11.35
N LYS A 197 -2.96 -18.32 -10.89
CA LYS A 197 -3.22 -19.12 -9.68
C LYS A 197 -3.40 -18.27 -8.41
N ASP A 198 -2.69 -17.14 -8.33
CA ASP A 198 -2.75 -16.16 -7.23
C ASP A 198 -2.63 -14.74 -7.81
N VAL A 199 -3.78 -14.11 -8.07
CA VAL A 199 -3.87 -12.78 -8.69
C VAL A 199 -3.22 -11.68 -7.83
N ILE A 200 -3.32 -11.78 -6.50
CA ILE A 200 -2.79 -10.75 -5.59
C ILE A 200 -1.27 -10.78 -5.59
N LYS A 201 -0.70 -11.98 -5.47
CA LYS A 201 0.75 -12.17 -5.51
C LYS A 201 1.33 -11.70 -6.83
N GLU A 202 0.63 -11.93 -7.94
CA GLU A 202 1.10 -11.48 -9.24
C GLU A 202 1.00 -9.98 -9.45
N ILE A 203 -0.10 -9.34 -9.04
CA ILE A 203 -0.23 -7.87 -9.06
C ILE A 203 0.92 -7.25 -8.27
N LYS A 204 1.19 -7.71 -7.05
CA LYS A 204 2.29 -7.21 -6.22
C LYS A 204 3.63 -7.34 -6.92
N ARG A 205 3.97 -8.54 -7.40
CA ARG A 205 5.22 -8.81 -8.12
C ARG A 205 5.38 -7.91 -9.33
N TYR A 206 4.29 -7.70 -10.08
CA TYR A 206 4.30 -6.87 -11.27
C TYR A 206 4.50 -5.39 -10.92
N VAL A 207 3.74 -4.86 -9.95
CA VAL A 207 3.86 -3.46 -9.51
C VAL A 207 5.27 -3.18 -8.95
N GLU A 208 5.85 -4.10 -8.19
CA GLU A 208 7.24 -3.96 -7.72
C GLU A 208 8.24 -3.88 -8.89
N LYS A 209 8.11 -4.76 -9.90
CA LYS A 209 8.95 -4.71 -11.10
C LYS A 209 8.75 -3.41 -11.89
N LEU A 210 7.51 -2.95 -12.02
CA LEU A 210 7.15 -1.68 -12.66
C LEU A 210 7.85 -0.51 -11.96
N MET A 211 7.78 -0.44 -10.63
CA MET A 211 8.42 0.61 -9.85
C MET A 211 9.94 0.62 -10.07
N ASP A 212 10.57 -0.55 -10.02
CA ASP A 212 12.02 -0.67 -10.23
C ASP A 212 12.44 -0.13 -11.61
N VAL A 213 11.72 -0.49 -12.67
CA VAL A 213 12.02 -0.01 -14.03
C VAL A 213 11.73 1.48 -14.18
N ALA A 214 10.57 1.95 -13.71
CA ALA A 214 10.19 3.35 -13.80
C ALA A 214 11.20 4.27 -13.07
N TYR A 215 11.69 3.86 -11.89
CA TYR A 215 12.67 4.64 -11.13
C TYR A 215 14.05 4.63 -11.78
N GLN A 216 14.47 3.52 -12.40
CA GLN A 216 15.71 3.47 -13.17
C GLN A 216 15.68 4.42 -14.37
N LEU A 217 14.51 4.63 -14.96
CA LEU A 217 14.28 5.56 -16.06
C LEU A 217 14.07 7.02 -15.61
N GLY A 218 14.08 7.29 -14.30
CA GLY A 218 13.99 8.63 -13.72
C GLY A 218 12.57 9.13 -13.45
N LEU A 219 11.54 8.29 -13.59
CA LEU A 219 10.18 8.68 -13.22
C LEU A 219 10.10 8.86 -11.70
N GLU A 220 9.62 10.02 -11.25
CA GLU A 220 9.45 10.25 -9.82
C GLU A 220 8.32 9.36 -9.26
N HIS A 221 8.47 8.94 -8.00
CA HIS A 221 7.46 8.15 -7.31
C HIS A 221 6.07 8.84 -7.29
N SER A 222 6.04 10.17 -7.20
CA SER A 222 4.84 11.02 -7.25
C SER A 222 4.18 11.08 -8.63
N ARG A 223 4.78 10.48 -9.66
CA ARG A 223 4.25 10.45 -11.04
C ARG A 223 3.69 9.09 -11.43
N LEU A 224 3.81 8.09 -10.57
CA LEU A 224 3.45 6.71 -10.88
C LEU A 224 2.20 6.29 -10.10
N MET A 225 1.29 5.63 -10.80
CA MET A 225 0.06 5.03 -10.26
C MET A 225 -0.09 3.60 -10.80
N PHE A 226 -0.90 2.77 -10.15
CA PHE A 226 -1.29 1.50 -10.73
C PHE A 226 -2.78 1.23 -10.58
N SER A 227 -3.31 0.45 -11.51
CA SER A 227 -4.64 -0.13 -11.43
C SER A 227 -4.52 -1.65 -11.36
N PRO A 228 -5.21 -2.33 -10.43
CA PRO A 228 -5.24 -3.79 -10.39
C PRO A 228 -6.06 -4.40 -11.54
N GLY A 229 -6.68 -3.56 -12.38
CA GLY A 229 -7.42 -3.96 -13.58
C GLY A 229 -8.63 -4.84 -13.29
N ILE A 230 -9.41 -4.49 -12.27
CA ILE A 230 -10.67 -5.16 -11.94
C ILE A 230 -11.58 -5.14 -13.17
N GLY A 231 -12.20 -6.27 -13.49
CA GLY A 231 -13.06 -6.42 -14.67
C GLY A 231 -12.31 -6.66 -15.99
N ILE A 232 -10.96 -6.66 -15.99
CA ILE A 232 -10.14 -6.88 -17.19
C ILE A 232 -9.51 -8.27 -17.12
N ASN A 233 -9.91 -9.16 -18.04
CA ASN A 233 -9.39 -10.53 -18.20
C ASN A 233 -9.37 -11.39 -16.91
N LYS A 234 -10.21 -11.03 -15.94
CA LYS A 234 -10.35 -11.68 -14.63
C LYS A 234 -11.74 -12.27 -14.46
N ASN A 235 -11.87 -13.26 -13.59
CA ASN A 235 -13.17 -13.80 -13.20
C ASN A 235 -13.76 -13.00 -12.01
N PRO A 236 -15.07 -13.11 -11.73
CA PRO A 236 -15.70 -12.35 -10.64
C PRO A 236 -15.12 -12.61 -9.23
N GLU A 237 -14.61 -13.81 -8.96
CA GLU A 237 -13.98 -14.11 -7.66
C GLU A 237 -12.60 -13.45 -7.55
N ASP A 238 -11.83 -13.37 -8.64
CA ASP A 238 -10.57 -12.60 -8.66
C ASP A 238 -10.82 -11.12 -8.39
N ASP A 239 -11.82 -10.53 -9.06
CA ASP A 239 -12.23 -9.13 -8.87
C ASP A 239 -12.62 -8.86 -7.40
N LYS A 240 -13.39 -9.78 -6.81
CA LYS A 240 -13.78 -9.71 -5.40
C LYS A 240 -12.58 -9.86 -4.47
N LEU A 241 -11.65 -10.75 -4.76
CA LEU A 241 -10.43 -10.95 -3.97
C LEU A 241 -9.55 -9.68 -4.01
N ILE A 242 -9.38 -9.06 -5.18
CA ILE A 242 -8.68 -7.78 -5.32
C ILE A 242 -9.31 -6.72 -4.44
N MET A 243 -10.64 -6.59 -4.46
CA MET A 243 -11.35 -5.63 -3.62
C MET A 243 -11.20 -5.93 -2.13
N GLN A 244 -11.23 -7.19 -1.73
CA GLN A 244 -11.00 -7.59 -0.33
C GLN A 244 -9.57 -7.30 0.14
N MET A 245 -8.59 -7.37 -0.77
CA MET A 245 -7.16 -7.17 -0.49
C MET A 245 -6.68 -5.76 -0.85
N ILE A 246 -7.59 -4.84 -1.14
CA ILE A 246 -7.23 -3.51 -1.66
C ILE A 246 -6.39 -2.69 -0.68
N ASP A 247 -6.64 -2.83 0.63
CA ASP A 247 -5.84 -2.18 1.68
C ASP A 247 -4.42 -2.75 1.72
N GLU A 248 -4.24 -4.02 1.37
CA GLU A 248 -2.93 -4.64 1.25
C GLU A 248 -2.20 -4.13 0.00
N LEU A 249 -2.93 -3.93 -1.10
CA LEU A 249 -2.39 -3.34 -2.31
C LEU A 249 -1.99 -1.87 -2.11
N LYS A 250 -2.65 -1.11 -1.22
CA LYS A 250 -2.23 0.25 -0.84
C LYS A 250 -0.84 0.27 -0.21
N LEU A 251 -0.41 -0.82 0.43
CA LEU A 251 0.93 -0.96 1.00
C LEU A 251 2.04 -1.01 -0.06
N LEU A 252 1.68 -1.13 -1.35
CA LEU A 252 2.62 -0.95 -2.48
C LEU A 252 3.03 0.51 -2.66
N GLY A 253 2.46 1.45 -1.90
CA GLY A 253 2.94 2.82 -1.79
C GLY A 253 2.67 3.69 -3.02
N LEU A 254 1.97 3.16 -4.02
CA LEU A 254 1.48 3.91 -5.17
C LEU A 254 -0.02 4.21 -5.00
N PRO A 255 -0.51 5.34 -5.54
CA PRO A 255 -1.95 5.56 -5.67
C PRO A 255 -2.60 4.44 -6.49
N ILE A 256 -3.78 4.00 -6.05
CA ILE A 256 -4.57 2.98 -6.75
C ILE A 256 -5.62 3.66 -7.62
N MET A 257 -5.64 3.28 -8.89
CA MET A 257 -6.71 3.62 -9.82
C MET A 257 -7.64 2.42 -10.00
N ILE A 258 -8.95 2.65 -9.97
CA ILE A 258 -9.99 1.69 -10.34
C ILE A 258 -10.71 2.26 -11.56
N ASP A 259 -10.63 1.58 -12.69
CA ASP A 259 -11.37 1.94 -13.89
C ASP A 259 -12.76 1.28 -13.86
N LEU A 260 -13.79 2.05 -13.58
CA LEU A 260 -15.18 1.61 -13.49
C LEU A 260 -15.75 1.20 -14.85
N ARG A 261 -15.19 1.71 -15.96
CA ARG A 261 -15.64 1.38 -17.33
C ARG A 261 -15.35 -0.07 -17.69
N CYS A 262 -14.38 -0.67 -17.02
CA CYS A 262 -14.03 -2.08 -17.18
C CYS A 262 -14.92 -3.02 -16.36
N LEU A 263 -15.80 -2.48 -15.50
CA LEU A 263 -16.65 -3.28 -14.62
C LEU A 263 -18.00 -3.61 -15.25
N LYS A 264 -18.38 -4.89 -15.19
CA LYS A 264 -19.74 -5.31 -15.52
C LYS A 264 -20.77 -4.93 -14.45
N ASN A 265 -20.33 -4.68 -13.21
CA ASN A 265 -21.18 -4.28 -12.08
C ASN A 265 -20.45 -3.28 -11.16
N SER A 266 -20.61 -1.98 -11.44
CA SER A 266 -19.94 -0.89 -10.74
C SER A 266 -20.45 -0.65 -9.31
N ALA A 267 -21.69 -1.03 -9.00
CA ALA A 267 -22.31 -0.74 -7.70
C ALA A 267 -21.59 -1.38 -6.50
N PHE A 268 -21.09 -2.61 -6.67
CA PHE A 268 -20.32 -3.31 -5.63
C PHE A 268 -19.01 -2.58 -5.30
N VAL A 269 -18.30 -2.15 -6.34
CA VAL A 269 -16.98 -1.51 -6.21
C VAL A 269 -17.12 -0.10 -5.63
N CYS A 270 -18.08 0.69 -6.10
CA CYS A 270 -18.35 2.02 -5.56
C CYS A 270 -18.76 1.98 -4.07
N GLY A 271 -19.62 1.03 -3.68
CA GLY A 271 -20.02 0.86 -2.29
C GLY A 271 -18.85 0.47 -1.38
N TYR A 272 -17.96 -0.41 -1.86
CA TYR A 272 -16.80 -0.86 -1.11
C TYR A 272 -15.70 0.22 -1.00
N ALA A 273 -15.43 0.94 -2.10
CA ALA A 273 -14.46 2.05 -2.12
C ALA A 273 -14.89 3.22 -1.22
N SER A 274 -16.19 3.53 -1.20
CA SER A 274 -16.78 4.54 -0.30
C SER A 274 -16.67 4.14 1.18
N ALA A 275 -16.91 2.86 1.51
CA ALA A 275 -16.88 2.35 2.88
C ALA A 275 -15.49 2.25 3.51
N LYS A 276 -14.42 2.18 2.70
CA LYS A 276 -13.06 1.86 3.17
C LYS A 276 -12.14 3.06 3.39
N GLY A 277 -12.51 4.25 2.92
CA GLY A 277 -11.66 5.45 3.02
C GLY A 277 -10.38 5.36 2.16
N ALA A 278 -10.26 6.30 1.24
CA ALA A 278 -9.05 6.85 0.62
C ALA A 278 -8.03 5.95 -0.14
N ASN A 279 -7.39 6.57 -1.15
CA ASN A 279 -6.46 6.06 -2.17
C ASN A 279 -7.10 5.48 -3.46
N PHE A 280 -8.28 5.93 -3.86
CA PHE A 280 -8.86 5.54 -5.15
C PHE A 280 -8.98 6.70 -6.12
N PHE A 281 -8.54 6.46 -7.35
CA PHE A 281 -8.99 7.18 -8.53
C PHE A 281 -10.02 6.32 -9.21
N MET A 282 -11.29 6.67 -9.07
CA MET A 282 -12.34 6.02 -9.86
C MET A 282 -12.46 6.77 -11.17
N ILE A 283 -12.10 6.09 -12.26
CA ILE A 283 -12.16 6.58 -13.64
C ILE A 283 -13.30 5.87 -14.38
#